data_AF-A0A3C1UCP4-F1
#
_entry.id   AF-A0A3C1UCP4-F1
#
_cell.length_a   1.000
_cell.length_b   1.000
_cell.length_c   1.000
_cell.angle_alpha   90.00
_cell.angle_beta   90.00
_cell.angle_gamma   90.00
#
_symmetry.space_group_name_H-M   'P 1'
#
loop_
_entity.id
_entity.type
_entity.pdbx_description
1 polymer ?
#
loop_
_entity_poly.entity_id
_entity_poly.type
_entity_poly.pdbx_seq_one_letter_code
_entity_poly.pdbx_strand_id
1 'polypeptide(L)' 'LVRYQQKMAAEMGVGFINFYDMMGGRNSVVSMAERHLAEKDYVHVNRRGGKMLAEKFTKSFVAGYDNYKRKKAAGY' A
#
# COMPACT_ATOMS: atom_id res chain seq x y z
N LEU A 1 -13.08 3.60 7.35
CA LEU A 1 -13.07 2.37 6.53
C LEU A 1 -11.74 1.61 6.61
N VAL A 2 -10.61 2.23 6.22
CA VAL A 2 -9.27 1.60 6.23
C VAL A 2 -8.90 0.92 7.56
N ARG A 3 -9.14 1.58 8.71
CA ARG A 3 -8.87 1.00 10.05
C ARG A 3 -9.67 -0.28 10.32
N TYR A 4 -10.89 -0.40 9.80
CA TYR A 4 -11.69 -1.61 9.95
C TYR A 4 -11.15 -2.74 9.08
N GLN A 5 -10.73 -2.46 7.84
CA GLN A 5 -10.07 -3.44 6.98
C GLN A 5 -8.77 -3.95 7.62
N GLN A 6 -7.98 -3.06 8.23
CA GLN A 6 -6.77 -3.43 8.96
C GLN A 6 -7.08 -4.33 10.16
N LYS A 7 -8.07 -3.97 10.98
CA LYS A 7 -8.51 -4.77 12.13
C LYS A 7 -8.95 -6.17 11.68
N MET A 8 -9.81 -6.25 10.67
CA MET A 8 -10.31 -7.51 10.13
C MET A 8 -9.18 -8.37 9.59
N ALA A 9 -8.20 -7.80 8.87
CA ALA A 9 -7.07 -8.56 8.36
C ALA A 9 -6.23 -9.19 9.49
N ALA A 10 -6.02 -8.46 10.59
CA ALA A 10 -5.34 -8.99 11.77
C ALA A 10 -6.13 -10.12 12.45
N GLU A 11 -7.46 -9.98 12.58
CA GLU A 11 -8.34 -11.01 13.15
C GLU A 11 -8.38 -12.27 12.28
N MET A 12 -8.33 -12.12 10.96
CA MET A 12 -8.38 -13.23 10.00
C MET A 12 -7.00 -13.83 9.67
N GLY A 13 -5.92 -13.25 10.19
CA GLY A 13 -4.55 -13.72 9.92
C GLY A 13 -4.08 -13.53 8.47
N VAL A 14 -4.58 -12.51 7.77
CA VAL A 14 -4.19 -12.21 6.38
C VAL A 14 -3.37 -10.92 6.29
N GLY A 15 -2.54 -10.82 5.25
CA GLY A 15 -1.76 -9.61 4.99
C GLY A 15 -2.65 -8.41 4.67
N PHE A 16 -2.24 -7.21 5.11
CA PHE A 16 -2.94 -5.96 4.84
C PHE A 16 -1.97 -4.90 4.30
N ILE A 17 -2.43 -4.15 3.31
CA ILE A 17 -1.70 -3.03 2.70
C ILE A 17 -2.60 -1.81 2.72
N ASN A 18 -2.11 -0.71 3.30
CA ASN A 18 -2.83 0.55 3.32
C ASN A 18 -2.48 1.41 2.10
N PHE A 19 -3.28 1.32 1.03
CA PHE A 19 -3.07 2.16 -0.16
C PHE A 19 -3.31 3.65 0.10
N TYR A 20 -4.19 4.01 1.05
CA TYR A 20 -4.41 5.41 1.42
C TYR A 20 -3.11 6.03 1.95
N ASP A 21 -2.43 5.37 2.89
CA ASP A 21 -1.13 5.84 3.39
C ASP A 21 -0.05 5.76 2.31
N MET A 22 -0.05 4.70 1.49
CA MET A 22 0.94 4.53 0.42
C MET A 22 0.89 5.64 -0.64
N MET A 23 -0.30 6.16 -0.92
CA MET A 23 -0.51 7.32 -1.80
C MET A 23 -0.06 8.64 -1.16
N GLY A 24 0.01 8.71 0.17
CA GLY A 24 0.39 9.90 0.94
C GLY A 24 -0.69 10.41 1.90
N GLY A 25 -1.78 9.67 2.08
CA GLY A 25 -2.83 9.97 3.04
C GLY A 25 -3.80 11.06 2.56
N ARG A 26 -4.11 12.01 3.44
CA ARG A 26 -5.09 13.07 3.17
C ARG A 26 -4.68 13.87 1.93
N ASN A 27 -5.65 14.13 1.04
CA ASN A 27 -5.47 14.86 -0.23
C ASN A 27 -4.46 14.24 -1.21
N SER A 28 -3.99 13.01 -0.98
CA SER A 28 -3.03 12.35 -1.86
C SER A 28 -3.55 12.14 -3.28
N VAL A 29 -4.84 11.78 -3.46
CA VAL A 29 -5.40 11.57 -4.80
C VAL A 29 -5.46 12.87 -5.62
N VAL A 30 -5.70 14.01 -4.97
CA VAL A 30 -5.65 15.34 -5.61
C VAL A 30 -4.22 15.64 -6.05
N SER A 31 -3.25 15.49 -5.14
CA SER A 31 -1.82 15.67 -5.47
C SER A 31 -1.35 14.71 -6.58
N MET A 32 -1.88 13.48 -6.61
CA MET A 32 -1.59 12.53 -7.67
C MET A 32 -2.19 12.95 -9.01
N ALA A 33 -3.42 13.48 -9.03
CA ALA A 33 -4.04 13.99 -10.24
C ALA A 33 -3.27 15.20 -10.81
N GLU A 34 -2.86 16.14 -9.95
CA GLU A 34 -2.01 17.29 -10.32
C GLU A 34 -0.68 16.86 -10.94
N ARG A 35 -0.15 15.71 -10.54
CA ARG A 35 1.11 15.12 -11.05
C ARG A 35 0.89 14.16 -12.24
N HIS A 36 -0.32 14.08 -12.78
CA HIS A 36 -0.71 13.15 -13.85
C HIS A 36 -0.48 11.67 -13.50
N LEU A 37 -0.75 11.30 -12.25
CA LEU A 37 -0.67 9.93 -11.72
C LEU A 37 -2.06 9.33 -11.39
N ALA A 38 -3.08 10.17 -11.34
CA ALA A 38 -4.49 9.78 -11.22
C ALA A 38 -5.32 10.54 -12.25
N GLU A 39 -6.52 10.04 -12.54
CA GLU A 39 -7.50 10.70 -13.39
C GLU A 39 -8.13 11.91 -12.68
N LYS A 40 -8.69 12.83 -13.47
CA LYS A 40 -9.33 14.06 -12.95
C LYS A 40 -10.65 13.82 -12.22
N ASP A 41 -11.13 12.58 -12.18
CA ASP A 41 -12.25 12.18 -11.33
C ASP A 41 -11.86 11.99 -9.86
N TYR A 42 -10.57 12.07 -9.55
CA TYR A 42 -10.01 11.91 -8.20
C TYR A 42 -10.35 10.56 -7.55
N VAL A 43 -10.62 9.54 -8.37
CA VAL A 43 -10.91 8.17 -7.93
C VAL A 43 -9.95 7.19 -8.60
N HIS A 44 -9.77 7.28 -9.92
CA HIS A 44 -9.00 6.29 -10.65
C HIS A 44 -7.51 6.64 -10.72
N VAL A 45 -6.66 5.68 -10.33
CA VAL A 45 -5.22 5.79 -10.54
C VAL A 45 -4.92 5.34 -11.97
N ASN A 46 -4.16 6.15 -12.72
CA ASN A 46 -3.81 5.85 -14.10
C ASN A 46 -2.60 4.90 -14.18
N ARG A 47 -2.21 4.50 -15.39
CA ARG A 47 -1.07 3.58 -15.60
C ARG A 47 0.23 4.03 -14.93
N ARG A 48 0.55 5.34 -14.94
CA ARG A 48 1.77 5.88 -14.33
C ARG A 48 1.71 5.84 -12.81
N GLY A 49 0.58 6.24 -12.22
CA GLY A 49 0.37 6.12 -10.78
C GLY A 49 0.35 4.68 -10.31
N GLY A 50 -0.27 3.79 -11.07
CA GLY A 50 -0.32 2.35 -10.80
C GLY A 50 1.09 1.75 -10.77
N LYS A 51 1.95 2.09 -11.74
CA LYS A 51 3.36 1.67 -11.74
C LYS A 51 4.10 2.16 -10.48
N MET A 52 3.91 3.42 -10.09
CA MET A 52 4.57 3.99 -8.91
C MET A 52 4.11 3.31 -7.61
N LEU A 53 2.81 3.04 -7.46
CA LEU A 53 2.28 2.32 -6.30
C LEU A 53 2.76 0.86 -6.29
N ALA A 54 2.80 0.19 -7.44
CA ALA A 54 3.32 -1.17 -7.56
C ALA A 54 4.79 -1.27 -7.13
N GLU A 55 5.64 -0.32 -7.52
CA GLU A 55 7.04 -0.27 -7.08
C GLU A 55 7.17 -0.09 -5.57
N LYS A 56 6.36 0.78 -4.95
CA LYS A 56 6.32 0.97 -3.48
C LYS A 56 5.85 -0.29 -2.77
N PHE A 57 4.79 -0.92 -3.28
CA PHE A 57 4.23 -2.15 -2.75
C PHE A 57 5.27 -3.27 -2.79
N THR A 58 5.87 -3.54 -3.95
CA THR A 58 6.85 -4.63 -4.12
C THR A 58 8.03 -4.49 -3.17
N LYS A 59 8.58 -3.27 -3.01
CA LYS A 59 9.65 -3.02 -2.03
C LYS A 59 9.22 -3.35 -0.60
N SER A 60 8.03 -2.90 -0.21
CA SER A 60 7.49 -3.13 1.14
C SER A 60 7.20 -4.62 1.40
N PHE A 61 6.67 -5.31 0.39
CA PHE A 61 6.37 -6.75 0.45
C PHE A 61 7.65 -7.58 0.60
N VAL A 62 8.67 -7.31 -0.23
CA VAL A 62 9.97 -8.01 -0.16
C VAL A 62 10.64 -7.76 1.19
N ALA A 63 10.65 -6.51 1.69
CA ALA A 63 11.19 -6.20 3.01
C ALA A 63 10.45 -6.95 4.15
N GLY A 64 9.12 -7.05 4.05
CA GLY A 64 8.31 -7.84 5.00
C GLY A 64 8.65 -9.33 4.95
N TYR A 65 8.83 -9.89 3.74
CA TYR A 65 9.22 -11.27 3.54
C TYR A 65 10.63 -11.57 4.06
N ASP A 66 11.60 -10.68 3.82
CA ASP A 66 12.95 -10.82 4.35
C ASP A 66 12.97 -10.77 5.88
N ASN A 67 12.18 -9.87 6.48
CA ASN A 67 12.00 -9.83 7.92
C ASN A 67 11.36 -11.11 8.48
N TYR A 68 10.36 -11.67 7.78
CA TYR A 68 9.79 -12.98 8.13
C TYR A 68 10.84 -14.08 8.11
N LYS A 69 11.63 -14.20 7.03
CA LYS A 69 12.72 -15.20 6.92
C LYS A 69 13.72 -15.05 8.06
N ARG A 70 14.13 -13.82 8.38
CA ARG A 70 15.04 -13.52 9.49
C ARG A 70 14.49 -13.96 10.85
N LYS A 71 13.21 -13.67 11.12
CA LYS A 71 12.53 -14.08 12.37
C LYS A 71 12.43 -15.60 12.49
N LYS A 72 12.02 -16.27 11.40
CA LYS A 72 11.95 -17.72 11.33
C LYS A 72 13.31 -18.37 11.59
N ALA A 73 14.38 -17.84 11.00
CA ALA A 73 15.74 -18.33 11.24
C ALA A 73 16.22 -18.11 12.70
N ALA A 74 15.69 -17.09 13.38
CA ALA A 74 15.96 -16.80 14.79
C ALA A 74 15.05 -17.58 15.77
N GLY A 75 14.19 -18.49 15.29
CA GLY A 75 13.33 -19.33 16.12
C GLY A 75 12.03 -18.68 16.60
N TYR A 76 11.60 -17.58 15.97
CA TYR A 76 10.26 -17.00 16.15
C TYR A 76 9.21 -17.64 15.23
#